data_AF-A0A2U1JGE0-F1
#
_entry.id   AF-A0A2U1JGE0-F1
#
_cell.length_a   1.000
_cell.length_b   1.000
_cell.length_c   1.000
_cell.angle_alpha   90.00
_cell.angle_beta   90.00
_cell.angle_gamma   90.00
#
_symmetry.space_group_name_H-M   'P 1'
#
loop_
_entity.id
_entity.type
_entity.pdbx_description
1 polymer ?
#
loop_
_entity_poly.entity_id
_entity_poly.type
_entity_poly.pdbx_seq_one_letter_code
_entity_poly.pdbx_strand_id
1 'polypeptide(L)'
;MEFDKEFWRTPEHWIAAIILDSERNQTYGKTKNGYAILERVPKPETGFNYLDIVKVNGPIGNQMYRDDEIEEFLAVEIVKKSELKTYSYEAILPTSRDYFELLEWFVENGQKTEMEFSMNFSEGKWLKGRCSSKSFSEAEKILKSFIKQEKGNLIEKIKRIFSNKYYGRKIRNLK
;
A
#
# COMPACT_ATOMS: atom_id res chain seq x y z
N MET A 1 11.34 -19.35 12.48
CA MET A 1 12.12 -18.36 11.71
C MET A 1 11.66 -16.99 12.15
N GLU A 2 12.58 -16.11 12.49
CA GLU A 2 12.27 -14.72 12.87
C GLU A 2 12.48 -13.82 11.64
N PHE A 3 11.49 -13.01 11.32
CA PHE A 3 11.51 -12.11 10.17
C PHE A 3 11.77 -10.68 10.63
N ASP A 4 13.00 -10.43 11.04
CA ASP A 4 13.48 -9.12 11.49
C ASP A 4 14.17 -8.35 10.35
N LYS A 5 14.76 -7.19 10.67
CA LYS A 5 15.49 -6.38 9.68
C LYS A 5 16.70 -7.11 9.09
N GLU A 6 17.36 -7.97 9.87
CA GLU A 6 18.56 -8.67 9.41
C GLU A 6 18.20 -9.77 8.41
N PHE A 7 17.07 -10.46 8.61
CA PHE A 7 16.54 -11.40 7.63
C PHE A 7 16.39 -10.76 6.24
N TRP A 8 15.86 -9.53 6.16
CA TRP A 8 15.61 -8.82 4.90
C TRP A 8 16.80 -8.00 4.37
N ARG A 9 17.98 -8.06 5.01
CA ARG A 9 19.16 -7.29 4.60
C ARG A 9 19.74 -7.74 3.26
N THR A 10 19.58 -9.02 2.93
CA THR A 10 20.03 -9.65 1.68
C THR A 10 18.87 -10.45 1.07
N PRO A 11 17.88 -9.79 0.44
CA PRO A 11 16.81 -10.48 -0.26
C PRO A 11 17.34 -11.08 -1.57
N GLU A 12 16.65 -12.10 -2.07
CA GLU A 12 16.90 -12.66 -3.41
C GLU A 12 16.46 -11.66 -4.47
N HIS A 13 15.30 -11.01 -4.24
CA HIS A 13 14.80 -9.94 -5.10
C HIS A 13 14.48 -8.71 -4.25
N TRP A 14 15.10 -7.59 -4.59
CA TRP A 14 14.83 -6.29 -3.96
C TRP A 14 13.48 -5.70 -4.37
N ILE A 15 13.01 -6.08 -5.55
CA ILE A 15 11.70 -5.75 -6.07
C ILE A 15 11.12 -6.96 -6.78
N ALA A 16 9.91 -7.33 -6.39
CA ALA A 16 9.15 -8.41 -6.99
C ALA A 16 7.66 -8.02 -6.98
N ALA A 17 6.94 -8.47 -8.00
CA ALA A 17 5.50 -8.35 -8.04
C ALA A 17 4.87 -9.51 -7.26
N ILE A 18 4.07 -9.18 -6.25
CA ILE A 18 3.40 -10.17 -5.42
C ILE A 18 1.92 -10.18 -5.76
N ILE A 19 1.47 -11.25 -6.43
CA ILE A 19 0.08 -11.48 -6.78
C ILE A 19 -0.67 -11.95 -5.53
N LEU A 20 -1.71 -11.22 -5.13
CA LEU A 20 -2.40 -11.38 -3.85
C LEU A 20 -3.71 -12.18 -3.94
N ASP A 21 -4.33 -12.25 -5.11
CA ASP A 21 -5.58 -12.96 -5.31
C ASP A 21 -5.79 -13.42 -6.77
N SER A 22 -6.91 -14.14 -7.00
CA SER A 22 -7.30 -14.66 -8.32
C SER A 22 -7.67 -13.58 -9.34
N GLU A 23 -7.96 -12.35 -8.89
CA GLU A 23 -8.20 -11.20 -9.77
C GLU A 23 -6.89 -10.53 -10.20
N ARG A 24 -5.75 -11.13 -9.85
CA ARG A 24 -4.40 -10.62 -10.06
C ARG A 24 -4.19 -9.24 -9.45
N ASN A 25 -4.89 -8.92 -8.35
CA ASN A 25 -4.50 -7.75 -7.57
C ASN A 25 -3.10 -7.98 -7.03
N GLN A 26 -2.21 -7.03 -7.24
CA GLN A 26 -0.81 -7.16 -6.85
C GLN A 26 -0.33 -6.01 -5.97
N THR A 27 0.76 -6.26 -5.28
CA THR A 27 1.60 -5.25 -4.64
C THR A 27 3.07 -5.54 -4.97
N TYR A 28 3.98 -4.71 -4.49
CA TYR A 28 5.41 -4.95 -4.65
C TYR A 28 6.11 -5.08 -3.32
N GLY A 29 7.19 -5.85 -3.31
CA GLY A 29 7.93 -6.18 -2.11
C GLY A 29 9.27 -6.82 -2.41
N LYS A 30 9.88 -7.35 -1.35
CA LYS A 30 11.11 -8.15 -1.43
C LYS A 30 10.78 -9.62 -1.26
N THR A 31 11.54 -10.50 -1.89
CA THR A 31 11.43 -11.95 -1.70
C THR A 31 12.73 -12.55 -1.16
N LYS A 32 12.58 -13.59 -0.32
CA LYS A 32 13.68 -14.36 0.24
C LYS A 32 13.20 -15.71 0.75
N ASN A 33 13.84 -16.82 0.38
CA ASN A 33 13.59 -18.16 0.90
C ASN A 33 12.10 -18.57 0.84
N GLY A 34 11.39 -18.24 -0.25
CA GLY A 34 9.96 -18.57 -0.40
C GLY A 34 9.01 -17.70 0.43
N TYR A 35 9.49 -16.57 0.95
CA TYR A 35 8.68 -15.55 1.62
C TYR A 35 8.76 -14.21 0.91
N ALA A 36 7.74 -13.37 1.09
CA ALA A 36 7.76 -11.99 0.66
C ALA A 36 7.32 -11.04 1.77
N ILE A 37 7.94 -9.87 1.84
CA ILE A 37 7.48 -8.74 2.65
C ILE A 37 6.83 -7.70 1.74
N LEU A 38 5.60 -7.30 2.05
CA LEU A 38 4.83 -6.36 1.22
C LEU A 38 5.26 -4.92 1.52
N GLU A 39 6.10 -4.32 0.66
CA GLU A 39 6.65 -2.98 0.88
C GLU A 39 5.88 -1.85 0.19
N ARG A 40 4.78 -2.17 -0.49
CA ARG A 40 3.81 -1.24 -1.07
C ARG A 40 2.43 -1.47 -0.46
N VAL A 41 1.63 -0.42 -0.33
CA VAL A 41 0.31 -0.49 0.30
C VAL A 41 -0.61 -1.29 -0.63
N PRO A 42 -1.08 -2.49 -0.28
CA PRO A 42 -1.95 -3.27 -1.16
C PRO A 42 -3.33 -2.62 -1.28
N LYS A 43 -4.16 -3.11 -2.20
CA LYS A 43 -5.57 -2.70 -2.21
C LYS A 43 -6.29 -3.30 -0.99
N PRO A 44 -7.11 -2.54 -0.24
CA PRO A 44 -7.72 -3.07 0.98
C PRO A 44 -8.65 -4.28 0.75
N GLU A 45 -9.23 -4.42 -0.45
CA GLU A 45 -10.06 -5.56 -0.84
C GLU A 45 -9.31 -6.90 -0.88
N THR A 46 -7.98 -6.87 -0.98
CA THR A 46 -7.15 -8.08 -0.90
C THR A 46 -7.05 -8.61 0.54
N GLY A 47 -7.32 -7.76 1.54
CA GLY A 47 -7.22 -8.08 2.97
C GLY A 47 -5.79 -8.23 3.51
N PHE A 48 -4.79 -8.00 2.65
CA PHE A 48 -3.37 -7.85 3.01
C PHE A 48 -3.10 -6.43 3.51
N ASN A 49 -2.04 -6.31 4.30
CA ASN A 49 -1.56 -5.07 4.88
C ASN A 49 -0.16 -4.72 4.39
N TYR A 50 0.19 -3.44 4.46
CA TYR A 50 1.57 -2.99 4.34
C TYR A 50 2.44 -3.67 5.42
N LEU A 51 3.58 -4.22 5.02
CA LEU A 51 4.51 -5.02 5.83
C LEU A 51 3.99 -6.37 6.32
N ASP A 52 2.88 -6.88 5.76
CA ASP A 52 2.59 -8.31 5.91
C ASP A 52 3.74 -9.14 5.35
N ILE A 53 4.01 -10.27 6.00
CA ILE A 53 4.93 -11.28 5.50
C ILE A 53 4.11 -12.48 5.08
N VAL A 54 4.31 -12.86 3.83
CA VAL A 54 3.53 -13.91 3.18
C VAL A 54 4.46 -15.01 2.70
N LYS A 55 3.97 -16.25 2.74
CA LYS A 55 4.57 -17.34 1.99
C LYS A 55 4.21 -17.16 0.52
N VAL A 56 5.19 -17.34 -0.36
CA VAL A 56 4.98 -17.21 -1.80
C VAL A 56 5.38 -18.48 -2.55
N ASN A 57 4.69 -18.71 -3.67
CA ASN A 57 5.09 -19.67 -4.70
C ASN A 57 5.57 -18.91 -5.93
N GLY A 58 6.66 -19.35 -6.54
CA GLY A 58 7.16 -18.76 -7.77
C GLY A 58 8.68 -18.89 -7.95
N PRO A 59 9.25 -18.22 -8.97
CA PRO A 59 8.55 -17.27 -9.86
C PRO A 59 7.48 -17.95 -10.73
N ILE A 60 6.36 -17.26 -10.96
CA ILE A 60 5.22 -17.72 -11.80
C ILE A 60 5.11 -16.97 -13.13
N GLY A 61 6.02 -16.03 -13.37
CA GLY A 61 6.05 -15.16 -14.54
C GLY A 61 6.97 -13.97 -14.29
N ASN A 62 7.02 -13.06 -15.27
CA ASN A 62 7.75 -11.80 -15.20
C ASN A 62 6.84 -10.65 -15.68
N GLN A 63 7.12 -9.43 -15.23
CA GLN A 63 6.48 -8.22 -15.74
C GLN A 63 7.46 -7.04 -15.79
N MET A 64 7.18 -6.05 -16.65
CA MET A 64 7.92 -4.81 -16.67
C MET A 64 7.53 -3.93 -15.47
N TYR A 65 8.51 -3.44 -14.73
CA TYR A 65 8.37 -2.38 -13.75
C TYR A 65 9.33 -1.25 -14.10
N ARG A 66 8.77 -0.17 -14.63
CA ARG A 66 9.54 0.90 -15.28
C ARG A 66 10.37 0.29 -16.43
N ASP A 67 11.69 0.37 -16.35
CA ASP A 67 12.62 -0.11 -17.36
C ASP A 67 13.21 -1.50 -17.01
N ASP A 68 12.84 -2.07 -15.86
CA ASP A 68 13.35 -3.35 -15.37
C ASP A 68 12.30 -4.46 -15.53
N GLU A 69 12.73 -5.65 -15.94
CA GLU A 69 11.91 -6.86 -15.85
C GLU A 69 12.02 -7.44 -14.43
N ILE A 70 10.89 -7.65 -13.76
CA ILE A 70 10.82 -8.17 -12.39
C ILE A 70 10.02 -9.47 -12.34
N GLU A 71 10.40 -10.35 -11.43
CA GLU A 71 9.72 -11.63 -11.22
C GLU A 71 8.37 -11.46 -10.51
N GLU A 72 7.41 -12.30 -10.89
CA GLU A 72 6.10 -12.42 -10.25
C GLU A 72 6.04 -13.62 -9.31
N PHE A 73 5.48 -13.43 -8.13
CA PHE A 73 5.26 -14.47 -7.13
C PHE A 73 3.81 -14.48 -6.67
N LEU A 74 3.24 -15.66 -6.44
CA LEU A 74 1.89 -15.82 -5.91
C LEU A 74 1.92 -15.92 -4.38
N ALA A 75 1.24 -15.01 -3.69
CA ALA A 75 1.01 -15.13 -2.26
C ALA A 75 0.07 -16.31 -1.95
N VAL A 76 0.49 -17.14 -1.00
CA VAL A 76 -0.25 -18.35 -0.59
C VAL A 76 -0.88 -18.15 0.78
N GLU A 77 -0.11 -17.62 1.73
CA GLU A 77 -0.53 -17.54 3.13
C GLU A 77 0.13 -16.34 3.82
N ILE A 78 -0.59 -15.68 4.73
CA ILE A 78 -0.01 -14.66 5.63
C ILE A 78 0.67 -15.37 6.79
N VAL A 79 2.00 -15.28 6.86
CA VAL A 79 2.83 -15.90 7.90
C VAL A 79 2.99 -14.96 9.10
N LYS A 80 3.10 -13.66 8.86
CA LYS A 80 3.15 -12.63 9.91
C LYS A 80 2.32 -11.44 9.47
N LYS A 81 1.28 -11.12 10.27
CA LYS A 81 0.40 -9.99 10.00
C LYS A 81 0.96 -8.71 10.62
N SER A 82 1.04 -7.65 9.83
CA SER A 82 1.37 -6.31 10.27
C SER A 82 0.21 -5.68 11.03
N GLU A 83 0.53 -4.88 12.05
CA GLU A 83 -0.44 -4.06 12.77
C GLU A 83 -0.93 -2.86 11.92
N LEU A 84 -0.21 -2.52 10.85
CA LEU A 84 -0.52 -1.39 9.97
C LEU A 84 -1.56 -1.79 8.93
N LYS A 85 -2.83 -1.60 9.27
CA LYS A 85 -3.98 -1.90 8.41
C LYS A 85 -4.01 -0.98 7.20
N THR A 86 -4.49 -1.53 6.09
CA THR A 86 -4.76 -0.77 4.86
C THR A 86 -6.12 -0.07 4.90
N TYR A 87 -6.14 1.19 4.47
CA TYR A 87 -7.32 2.06 4.39
C TYR A 87 -7.36 2.78 3.05
N SER A 88 -8.53 2.95 2.44
CA SER A 88 -8.69 3.82 1.26
C SER A 88 -9.05 5.24 1.66
N TYR A 89 -8.78 6.22 0.81
CA TYR A 89 -9.28 7.58 0.95
C TYR A 89 -9.43 8.24 -0.43
N GLU A 90 -10.18 9.33 -0.49
CA GLU A 90 -10.24 10.19 -1.67
C GLU A 90 -9.82 11.61 -1.26
N ALA A 91 -9.01 12.27 -2.08
CA ALA A 91 -8.59 13.66 -1.87
C ALA A 91 -8.46 14.41 -3.20
N ILE A 92 -8.58 15.74 -3.11
CA ILE A 92 -8.26 16.66 -4.20
C ILE A 92 -6.90 17.28 -3.88
N LEU A 93 -5.97 17.16 -4.83
CA LEU A 93 -4.64 17.76 -4.78
C LEU A 93 -4.51 18.68 -6.01
N PRO A 94 -4.39 20.00 -5.86
CA PRO A 94 -4.29 20.97 -6.96
C PRO A 94 -2.93 21.06 -7.60
N THR A 95 -1.88 20.66 -6.90
CA THR A 95 -0.54 20.65 -7.44
C THR A 95 0.11 19.28 -7.27
N SER A 96 1.10 19.02 -8.13
CA SER A 96 1.99 17.87 -7.97
C SER A 96 2.82 17.97 -6.69
N ARG A 97 3.07 19.18 -6.20
CA ARG A 97 3.76 19.42 -4.93
C ARG A 97 2.97 18.84 -3.76
N ASP A 98 1.66 19.10 -3.70
CA ASP A 98 0.78 18.57 -2.64
C ASP A 98 0.77 17.03 -2.63
N TYR A 99 0.88 16.41 -3.81
CA TYR A 99 1.01 14.97 -3.94
C TYR A 99 2.28 14.45 -3.27
N PHE A 100 3.44 15.04 -3.56
CA PHE A 100 4.70 14.61 -2.94
C PHE A 100 4.73 14.91 -1.44
N GLU A 101 4.24 16.07 -1.01
CA GLU A 101 4.15 16.43 0.41
C GLU A 101 3.22 15.47 1.17
N LEU A 102 2.11 15.02 0.58
CA LEU A 102 1.26 13.99 1.19
C LEU A 102 2.00 12.66 1.36
N LEU A 103 2.83 12.25 0.39
CA LEU A 103 3.63 11.03 0.49
C LEU A 103 4.65 11.14 1.64
N GLU A 104 5.37 12.25 1.70
CA GLU A 104 6.34 12.55 2.76
C GLU A 104 5.69 12.62 4.14
N TRP A 105 4.52 13.26 4.22
CA TRP A 105 3.75 13.39 5.47
C TRP A 105 3.42 12.04 6.09
N PHE A 106 3.05 11.05 5.28
CA PHE A 106 2.81 9.68 5.78
C PHE A 106 4.09 9.03 6.27
N VAL A 107 5.22 9.22 5.58
CA VAL A 107 6.53 8.70 5.99
C VAL A 107 6.96 9.28 7.34
N GLU A 108 6.80 10.59 7.54
CA GLU A 108 7.10 11.26 8.82
C GLU A 108 6.26 10.73 9.99
N ASN A 109 5.04 10.25 9.70
CA ASN A 109 4.17 9.62 10.68
C ASN A 109 4.41 8.11 10.83
N GLY A 110 5.48 7.56 10.25
CA GLY A 110 5.81 6.13 10.31
C GLY A 110 4.83 5.24 9.56
N GLN A 111 4.15 5.80 8.56
CA GLN A 111 3.15 5.13 7.74
C GLN A 111 3.53 5.21 6.26
N LYS A 112 2.71 4.60 5.40
CA LYS A 112 2.86 4.66 3.95
C LYS A 112 1.54 5.01 3.30
N THR A 113 1.60 5.77 2.22
CA THR A 113 0.43 6.03 1.37
C THR A 113 0.78 5.87 -0.10
N GLU A 114 -0.23 5.55 -0.90
CA GLU A 114 -0.17 5.52 -2.36
C GLU A 114 -1.43 6.16 -2.91
N MET A 115 -1.27 6.94 -3.98
CA MET A 115 -2.37 7.63 -4.62
C MET A 115 -2.20 7.57 -6.13
N GLU A 116 -3.31 7.56 -6.86
CA GLU A 116 -3.31 7.71 -8.32
C GLU A 116 -2.60 9.02 -8.70
N PHE A 117 -1.59 8.94 -9.57
CA PHE A 117 -0.92 10.12 -10.06
C PHE A 117 -1.76 10.78 -11.16
N SER A 118 -1.91 12.11 -11.09
CA SER A 118 -2.60 12.91 -12.11
C SER A 118 -1.59 13.79 -12.84
N MET A 119 -1.66 13.87 -14.17
CA MET A 119 -0.91 14.87 -14.93
C MET A 119 -1.55 16.26 -14.83
N ASN A 120 -2.83 16.33 -14.45
CA ASN A 120 -3.65 17.56 -14.44
C ASN A 120 -4.25 17.79 -13.05
N PHE A 121 -3.41 18.01 -12.05
CA PHE A 121 -3.86 18.31 -10.67
C PHE A 121 -4.75 19.57 -10.58
N SER A 122 -4.57 20.54 -11.47
CA SER A 122 -5.34 21.79 -11.53
C SER A 122 -6.84 21.61 -11.83
N GLU A 123 -7.27 20.43 -12.30
CA GLU A 123 -8.67 20.15 -12.64
C GLU A 123 -9.54 19.82 -11.40
N GLY A 124 -8.97 19.82 -10.19
CA GLY A 124 -9.76 19.62 -8.95
C GLY A 124 -10.40 18.22 -8.86
N LYS A 125 -9.79 17.22 -9.49
CA LYS A 125 -10.33 15.85 -9.52
C LYS A 125 -10.14 15.13 -8.19
N TRP A 126 -11.14 14.33 -7.85
CA TRP A 126 -11.06 13.36 -6.76
C TRP A 126 -10.12 12.23 -7.14
N LEU A 127 -8.98 12.16 -6.46
CA LEU A 127 -8.00 11.10 -6.62
C LEU A 127 -8.20 10.04 -5.54
N LYS A 128 -8.14 8.77 -5.93
CA LYS A 128 -8.19 7.66 -4.99
C LYS A 128 -6.81 7.38 -4.45
N GLY A 129 -6.75 7.20 -3.14
CA GLY A 129 -5.55 6.81 -2.42
C GLY A 129 -5.81 5.67 -1.46
N ARG A 130 -4.71 5.12 -0.95
CA ARG A 130 -4.67 4.06 0.04
C ARG A 130 -3.50 4.30 0.98
N CYS A 131 -3.70 4.08 2.27
CA CYS A 131 -2.68 4.28 3.28
C CYS A 131 -2.63 3.16 4.31
N SER A 132 -1.50 3.06 5.01
CA SER A 132 -1.30 2.20 6.16
C SER A 132 -1.54 2.99 7.45
N SER A 133 -2.15 2.37 8.46
CA SER A 133 -2.25 2.93 9.81
C SER A 133 -2.66 1.87 10.83
N LYS A 134 -2.39 2.05 12.14
CA LYS A 134 -2.81 1.06 13.16
C LYS A 134 -4.32 1.06 13.37
N SER A 135 -4.96 2.21 13.12
CA SER A 135 -6.39 2.37 13.27
C SER A 135 -6.98 3.39 12.28
N PHE A 136 -8.30 3.32 12.11
CA PHE A 136 -9.06 4.31 11.35
C PHE A 136 -8.86 5.72 11.92
N SER A 137 -8.89 5.86 13.25
CA SER A 137 -8.79 7.17 13.91
C SER A 137 -7.42 7.80 13.69
N GLU A 138 -6.36 6.98 13.67
CA GLU A 138 -5.01 7.43 13.37
C GLU A 138 -4.87 7.84 11.89
N ALA A 139 -5.38 7.03 10.94
CA ALA A 139 -5.40 7.39 9.52
C ALA A 139 -6.13 8.73 9.29
N GLU A 140 -7.30 8.89 9.92
CA GLU A 140 -8.08 10.12 9.83
C GLU A 140 -7.34 11.32 10.46
N LYS A 141 -6.66 11.11 11.59
CA LYS A 141 -5.86 12.15 12.25
C LYS A 141 -4.71 12.62 11.36
N ILE A 142 -3.95 11.69 10.78
CA ILE A 142 -2.83 12.01 9.87
C ILE A 142 -3.35 12.83 8.69
N LEU A 143 -4.39 12.34 8.01
CA LEU A 143 -4.97 13.02 6.85
C LEU A 143 -5.51 14.42 7.22
N LYS A 144 -6.25 14.57 8.32
CA LYS A 144 -6.77 15.87 8.78
C LYS A 144 -5.66 16.82 9.24
N SER A 145 -4.55 16.30 9.75
CA SER A 145 -3.42 17.14 10.19
C SER A 145 -2.68 17.77 9.01
N PHE A 146 -2.55 17.04 7.90
CA PHE A 146 -2.00 17.56 6.64
C PHE A 146 -2.79 18.79 6.15
N ILE A 147 -4.13 18.73 6.17
CA ILE A 147 -5.00 19.85 5.77
C ILE A 147 -4.75 21.13 6.58
N LYS A 148 -4.46 21.00 7.88
CA LYS A 148 -4.48 22.14 8.81
C LYS A 148 -3.23 23.02 8.74
N GLN A 149 -2.16 22.59 8.08
CA GLN A 149 -0.90 23.33 8.04
C GLN A 149 -0.85 24.44 6.98
N GLU A 150 -1.65 24.33 5.91
CA GLU A 150 -1.61 25.28 4.79
C GLU A 150 -2.63 26.43 5.02
N LYS A 151 -2.12 27.65 5.23
CA LYS A 151 -2.94 28.87 5.26
C LYS A 151 -3.48 29.16 3.85
N GLY A 152 -4.68 28.68 3.58
CA GLY A 152 -5.48 29.06 2.41
C GLY A 152 -5.24 28.14 1.23
N ASN A 153 -6.26 27.34 0.90
CA ASN A 153 -6.25 26.31 -0.14
C ASN A 153 -5.18 25.25 0.17
N LEU A 154 -5.46 24.19 0.95
CA LEU A 154 -5.93 23.00 0.26
C LEU A 154 -6.38 21.79 1.10
N ILE A 155 -7.65 21.44 0.96
CA ILE A 155 -8.20 20.10 0.64
C ILE A 155 -9.72 20.27 0.69
N GLU A 156 -10.35 20.30 -0.47
CA GLU A 156 -11.81 20.17 -0.55
C GLU A 156 -12.16 18.70 -0.27
N LYS A 157 -12.25 18.38 1.03
CA LYS A 157 -12.90 17.22 1.61
C LYS A 157 -12.13 15.89 1.42
N ILE A 158 -11.89 15.18 2.52
CA ILE A 158 -11.50 13.76 2.47
C ILE A 158 -12.80 12.97 2.46
N LYS A 159 -13.07 12.17 1.42
CA LYS A 159 -14.26 11.32 1.42
C LYS A 159 -13.88 9.88 1.80
N ARG A 160 -14.48 9.47 2.93
CA ARG A 160 -14.59 8.14 3.56
C ARG A 160 -13.41 7.17 3.43
N ILE A 161 -12.86 6.87 4.60
CA ILE A 161 -12.03 5.69 4.85
C ILE A 161 -12.91 4.43 4.81
N PHE A 162 -12.77 3.62 3.77
CA PHE A 162 -13.44 2.31 3.71
C PHE A 162 -12.77 1.37 4.70
N SER A 163 -13.54 0.89 5.69
CA SER A 163 -13.05 -0.08 6.66
C SER A 163 -13.04 -1.48 6.05
N ASN A 164 -12.01 -2.26 6.40
CA ASN A 164 -11.78 -3.66 6.02
C ASN A 164 -13.00 -4.59 6.25
N LYS A 165 -14.00 -4.19 7.06
CA LYS A 165 -15.23 -4.94 7.31
C LYS A 165 -16.07 -5.24 6.06
N TYR A 166 -16.00 -4.40 5.02
CA TYR A 166 -16.79 -4.62 3.79
C TYR A 166 -16.25 -5.74 2.89
N TYR A 167 -14.97 -6.13 3.05
CA TYR A 167 -14.26 -6.95 2.05
C TYR A 167 -13.58 -8.21 2.60
N GLY A 168 -13.72 -8.51 3.90
CA GLY A 168 -13.19 -9.72 4.55
C GLY A 168 -13.74 -11.07 4.05
N ARG A 169 -14.44 -11.11 2.90
CA ARG A 169 -14.97 -12.32 2.27
C ARG A 169 -13.98 -13.07 1.37
N LYS A 170 -12.91 -12.45 0.86
CA LYS A 170 -12.05 -13.07 -0.17
C LYS A 170 -10.86 -13.91 0.32
N ILE A 171 -10.32 -13.67 1.52
CA ILE A 171 -9.21 -14.49 2.06
C ILE A 171 -9.63 -15.95 2.36
N ARG A 172 -10.94 -16.23 2.48
CA ARG A 172 -11.44 -17.59 2.78
C ARG A 172 -11.22 -18.62 1.67
N ASN A 173 -10.89 -18.19 0.46
CA ASN A 173 -10.74 -19.07 -0.71
C ASN A 173 -9.28 -19.45 -1.03
N LEU A 174 -8.32 -19.13 -0.14
CA LEU A 174 -6.92 -19.59 -0.24
C LEU A 174 -6.68 -20.88 0.59
N LYS A 175 -7.70 -21.73 0.74
CA LYS A 175 -7.59 -23.04 1.40
C LYS A 175 -7.43 -24.15 0.37
#